data_AF-A0AAJ1BJ44-F1
#
_entry.id   AF-A0AAJ1BJ44-F1
#
_cell.length_a   1.000
_cell.length_b   1.000
_cell.length_c   1.000
_cell.angle_alpha   90.00
_cell.angle_beta   90.00
_cell.angle_gamma   90.00
#
_symmetry.space_group_name_H-M   'P 1'
#
loop_
_entity.id
_entity.type
_entity.pdbx_description
1 polymer ?
#
loop_
_entity_poly.entity_id
_entity_poly.type
_entity_poly.pdbx_seq_one_letter_code
_entity_poly.pdbx_strand_id
1 'polypeptide(L)'
;MSLVIDGKPLFHLSPRAEIRFRYTALLVCLFMLVVDHYYGNVFTTTAVLMYSMFLFPAIYLNRYVQLRYFAHAQDPIIAFRIMSIAIIIGMVIVWSIAIVDYIVDPPVFPKEERLKELMGDQYVPPKKPR
;
A
#
# COMPACT_ATOMS: atom_id res chain seq x y z
N MET A 1 -2.60 -29.36 3.52
CA MET A 1 -3.29 -28.82 2.33
C MET A 1 -2.22 -28.12 1.52
N SER A 2 -1.61 -28.79 0.53
CA SER A 2 -0.62 -28.13 -0.31
C SER A 2 -1.34 -27.22 -1.30
N LEU A 3 -0.71 -26.10 -1.65
CA LEU A 3 -1.26 -25.10 -2.59
C LEU A 3 -1.06 -25.57 -4.04
N VAL A 4 -1.43 -26.83 -4.29
CA VAL A 4 -1.26 -27.56 -5.53
C VAL A 4 -2.64 -28.02 -5.97
N ILE A 5 -3.18 -27.43 -7.03
CA ILE A 5 -4.38 -27.94 -7.71
C ILE A 5 -3.88 -28.78 -8.88
N ASP A 6 -4.29 -30.06 -8.94
CA ASP A 6 -3.93 -31.01 -10.01
C ASP A 6 -2.42 -31.11 -10.31
N GLY A 7 -1.59 -31.18 -9.26
CA GLY A 7 -0.13 -31.34 -9.42
C GLY A 7 0.61 -30.11 -9.93
N LYS A 8 -0.08 -28.98 -10.14
CA LYS A 8 0.53 -27.70 -10.57
C LYS A 8 0.49 -26.68 -9.43
N PRO A 9 1.56 -25.91 -9.22
CA PRO A 9 1.55 -24.85 -8.20
C PRO A 9 0.49 -23.81 -8.56
N LEU A 10 -0.35 -23.44 -7.59
CA LEU A 10 -1.49 -22.52 -7.78
C LEU A 10 -1.08 -21.18 -8.43
N PHE A 11 0.14 -20.72 -8.16
CA PHE A 11 0.64 -19.43 -8.60
C PHE A 11 1.96 -19.57 -9.37
N HIS A 12 1.86 -19.62 -10.70
CA HIS A 12 3.02 -19.74 -11.59
C HIS A 12 3.10 -18.56 -12.56
N LEU A 13 3.84 -17.53 -12.18
CA LEU A 13 4.20 -16.42 -13.07
C LEU A 13 5.42 -16.78 -13.90
N SER A 14 5.41 -16.43 -15.19
CA SER A 14 6.62 -16.52 -16.01
C SER A 14 7.68 -15.54 -15.50
N PRO A 15 9.00 -15.80 -15.69
CA PRO A 15 10.06 -14.89 -15.24
C PRO A 15 9.90 -13.46 -15.77
N ARG A 16 9.43 -13.33 -17.03
CA ARG A 16 9.14 -12.02 -17.63
C ARG A 16 7.97 -11.31 -16.92
N ALA A 17 6.93 -12.06 -16.55
CA ALA A 17 5.80 -11.51 -15.81
C ALA A 17 6.20 -11.11 -14.38
N GLU A 18 7.05 -11.87 -13.70
CA GLU A 18 7.55 -11.49 -12.37
C GLU A 18 8.38 -10.20 -12.40
N ILE A 19 9.24 -10.06 -13.41
CA ILE A 19 10.03 -8.83 -13.60
C ILE A 19 9.10 -7.64 -13.85
N ARG A 20 8.14 -7.78 -14.76
CA ARG A 20 7.15 -6.73 -15.05
C ARG A 20 6.36 -6.37 -13.79
N PHE A 21 5.85 -7.36 -13.08
CA PHE A 21 5.10 -7.16 -11.83
C PHE A 21 5.91 -6.38 -10.79
N ARG A 22 7.19 -6.73 -10.62
CA ARG A 22 8.09 -6.02 -9.70
C ARG A 22 8.24 -4.56 -10.09
N TYR A 23 8.53 -4.26 -11.35
CA TYR A 23 8.69 -2.88 -11.80
C TYR A 23 7.37 -2.09 -11.73
N THR A 24 6.25 -2.70 -12.11
CA THR A 24 4.94 -2.03 -12.01
C THR A 24 4.57 -1.73 -10.57
N ALA A 25 4.79 -2.66 -9.64
CA ALA A 25 4.47 -2.46 -8.23
C ALA A 25 5.38 -1.40 -7.59
N LEU A 26 6.66 -1.34 -7.97
CA LEU A 26 7.57 -0.28 -7.53
C LEU A 26 7.18 1.09 -8.09
N LEU A 27 6.76 1.17 -9.36
CA LEU A 27 6.27 2.41 -9.96
C LEU A 27 4.98 2.89 -9.29
N VAL A 28 4.04 1.98 -8.99
CA VAL A 28 2.83 2.30 -8.23
C VAL A 28 3.17 2.80 -6.83
N CYS A 29 4.11 2.15 -6.13
CA CYS A 29 4.60 2.61 -4.82
C CYS A 29 5.13 4.05 -4.89
N LEU A 30 5.99 4.33 -5.86
CA LEU A 30 6.57 5.66 -6.05
C LEU A 30 5.49 6.70 -6.36
N PHE A 31 4.54 6.37 -7.23
CA PHE A 31 3.42 7.24 -7.54
C PHE A 31 2.58 7.55 -6.31
N MET A 32 2.21 6.52 -5.54
CA MET A 32 1.45 6.69 -4.29
C MET A 32 2.20 7.58 -3.30
N LEU A 33 3.51 7.38 -3.13
CA LEU A 33 4.35 8.22 -2.25
C LEU A 33 4.38 9.68 -2.70
N VAL A 34 4.55 9.95 -4.01
CA VAL A 34 4.59 11.31 -4.53
C VAL A 34 3.24 12.00 -4.32
N VAL A 35 2.12 11.34 -4.63
CA VAL A 35 0.79 11.91 -4.45
C VAL A 35 0.48 12.12 -2.96
N ASP A 36 0.80 11.15 -2.11
CA ASP A 36 0.59 11.25 -0.66
C ASP A 36 1.46 12.35 -0.03
N HIS A 37 2.64 12.63 -0.56
CA HIS A 37 3.47 13.75 -0.08
C HIS A 37 2.79 15.11 -0.25
N TYR A 38 2.05 15.31 -1.35
CA TYR A 38 1.41 16.60 -1.65
C TYR A 38 -0.04 16.69 -1.15
N TYR A 39 -0.78 15.58 -1.17
CA TYR A 39 -2.22 15.54 -0.93
C TYR A 39 -2.63 14.55 0.16
N GLY A 40 -1.67 13.86 0.78
CA GLY A 40 -1.94 12.83 1.75
C GLY A 40 -2.47 13.37 3.08
N ASN A 41 -3.20 12.51 3.77
CA ASN A 41 -3.63 12.67 5.15
C ASN A 41 -3.19 11.43 5.96
N VAL A 42 -3.44 11.43 7.28
CA VAL A 42 -3.02 10.32 8.15
C VAL A 42 -3.53 8.96 7.66
N PHE A 43 -4.75 8.91 7.12
CA PHE A 43 -5.34 7.67 6.62
C PHE A 43 -4.68 7.20 5.31
N THR A 44 -4.51 8.09 4.32
CA THR A 44 -3.87 7.73 3.05
C THR A 44 -2.41 7.35 3.27
N THR A 45 -1.68 8.07 4.14
CA THR A 45 -0.30 7.73 4.51
C THR A 45 -0.23 6.36 5.18
N THR A 46 -1.20 6.02 6.04
CA THR A 46 -1.28 4.67 6.63
C THR A 46 -1.49 3.59 5.55
N ALA A 47 -2.34 3.85 4.56
CA ALA A 47 -2.54 2.92 3.45
C ALA A 47 -1.27 2.75 2.60
N VAL A 48 -0.54 3.83 2.31
CA VAL A 48 0.77 3.78 1.61
C VAL A 48 1.80 2.99 2.40
N LEU A 49 1.87 3.20 3.73
CA LEU A 49 2.76 2.44 4.62
C LEU A 49 2.43 0.95 4.58
N MET A 50 1.16 0.57 4.74
CA MET A 50 0.74 -0.82 4.64
C MET A 50 1.05 -1.43 3.27
N TYR A 51 0.80 -0.69 2.19
CA TYR A 51 1.19 -1.10 0.84
C TYR A 51 2.69 -1.40 0.78
N SER A 52 3.54 -0.49 1.26
CA SER A 52 4.99 -0.62 1.24
C SER A 52 5.51 -1.80 2.08
N MET A 53 4.88 -2.08 3.22
CA MET A 53 5.25 -3.18 4.12
C MET A 53 5.02 -4.54 3.45
N PHE A 54 3.92 -4.70 2.74
CA PHE A 54 3.58 -5.94 2.03
C PHE A 54 4.12 -6.01 0.60
N LEU A 55 4.73 -4.93 0.11
CA LEU A 55 5.33 -4.87 -1.22
C LEU A 55 6.51 -5.84 -1.36
N PHE A 56 7.39 -5.88 -0.36
CA PHE A 56 8.57 -6.75 -0.37
C PHE A 56 8.19 -8.23 -0.49
N PRO A 57 7.35 -8.81 0.38
CA PRO A 57 6.97 -10.21 0.24
C PRO A 57 6.19 -10.49 -1.05
N ALA A 58 5.47 -9.52 -1.60
CA ALA A 58 4.78 -9.69 -2.88
C ALA A 58 5.75 -9.84 -4.08
N ILE A 59 6.80 -9.01 -4.15
CA ILE A 59 7.69 -8.90 -5.34
C ILE A 59 9.00 -9.70 -5.23
N TYR A 60 9.47 -10.03 -4.00
CA TYR A 60 10.76 -10.71 -3.79
C TYR A 60 10.63 -12.19 -3.46
N LEU A 61 9.52 -12.66 -2.89
CA LEU A 61 9.29 -14.09 -2.60
C LEU A 61 8.87 -14.85 -3.87
N ASN A 62 9.61 -14.65 -4.95
CA ASN A 62 9.39 -15.28 -6.24
C ASN A 62 9.77 -16.76 -6.21
N ARG A 63 9.28 -17.56 -7.17
CA ARG A 63 9.51 -19.01 -7.20
C ARG A 63 11.00 -19.38 -7.14
N TYR A 64 11.85 -18.61 -7.80
CA TYR A 64 13.30 -18.80 -7.75
C TYR A 64 13.88 -18.67 -6.34
N VAL A 65 13.45 -17.65 -5.59
CA VAL A 65 13.89 -17.39 -4.21
C VAL A 65 13.32 -18.47 -3.27
N GLN A 66 12.06 -18.86 -3.46
CA GLN A 66 11.42 -19.93 -2.70
C GLN A 66 12.17 -21.27 -2.86
N LEU A 67 12.49 -21.66 -4.09
CA LEU A 67 13.22 -22.89 -4.38
C LEU A 67 14.65 -22.86 -3.83
N ARG A 68 15.30 -21.69 -3.84
CA ARG A 68 16.71 -21.54 -3.42
C ARG A 68 16.90 -21.47 -1.91
N TYR A 69 16.01 -20.79 -1.19
CA TYR A 69 16.19 -20.49 0.23
C TYR A 69 15.19 -21.20 1.14
N PHE A 70 14.07 -21.68 0.60
CA PHE A 70 12.95 -22.19 1.40
C PHE A 70 12.43 -23.53 0.89
N ALA A 71 13.33 -24.48 0.65
CA ALA A 71 13.00 -25.80 0.12
C ALA A 71 11.92 -26.55 0.93
N HIS A 72 11.90 -26.39 2.26
CA HIS A 72 10.97 -27.08 3.16
C HIS A 72 9.73 -26.27 3.56
N ALA A 73 9.64 -25.00 3.16
CA ALA A 73 8.57 -24.08 3.57
C ALA A 73 7.86 -23.42 2.38
N GLN A 74 7.81 -24.09 1.23
CA GLN A 74 7.28 -23.52 -0.01
C GLN A 74 5.78 -23.17 0.10
N ASP A 75 4.98 -24.09 0.63
CA ASP A 75 3.52 -23.90 0.78
C ASP A 75 3.15 -22.65 1.60
N PRO A 76 3.67 -22.45 2.84
CA PRO A 76 3.32 -21.25 3.61
C PRO A 76 3.85 -19.97 2.97
N ILE A 77 4.98 -20.02 2.25
CA ILE A 77 5.53 -18.83 1.60
C ILE A 77 4.75 -18.46 0.34
N ILE A 78 4.28 -19.43 -0.43
CA ILE A 78 3.37 -19.19 -1.56
C ILE A 78 2.07 -18.57 -1.05
N ALA A 79 1.50 -19.12 0.03
CA ALA A 79 0.30 -18.56 0.66
C ALA A 79 0.54 -17.11 1.10
N PHE A 80 1.66 -16.86 1.78
CA PHE A 80 2.03 -15.53 2.26
C PHE A 80 2.24 -14.53 1.12
N ARG A 81 2.85 -14.95 0.02
CA ARG A 81 3.00 -14.12 -1.18
C ARG A 81 1.65 -13.76 -1.78
N ILE A 82 0.74 -14.74 -1.95
CA ILE A 82 -0.60 -14.50 -2.50
C ILE A 82 -1.38 -13.53 -1.61
N MET A 83 -1.33 -13.73 -0.30
CA MET A 83 -1.94 -12.81 0.67
C MET A 83 -1.34 -11.41 0.58
N SER A 84 -0.01 -11.30 0.46
CA SER A 84 0.67 -10.01 0.29
C SER A 84 0.21 -9.31 -0.99
N ILE A 85 0.08 -10.05 -2.11
CA ILE A 85 -0.43 -9.53 -3.38
C ILE A 85 -1.87 -9.03 -3.22
N ALA A 86 -2.74 -9.79 -2.55
CA ALA A 86 -4.11 -9.38 -2.30
C ALA A 86 -4.19 -8.10 -1.45
N ILE A 87 -3.36 -8.02 -0.40
CA ILE A 87 -3.28 -6.84 0.47
C ILE A 87 -2.81 -5.61 -0.31
N ILE A 88 -1.73 -5.70 -1.09
CA ILE A 88 -1.24 -4.53 -1.84
C ILE A 88 -2.26 -4.06 -2.89
N ILE A 89 -2.99 -4.97 -3.54
CA ILE A 89 -4.06 -4.59 -4.48
C ILE A 89 -5.19 -3.89 -3.73
N GLY A 90 -5.63 -4.44 -2.59
CA GLY A 90 -6.64 -3.83 -1.74
C GLY A 90 -6.23 -2.44 -1.25
N MET A 91 -4.97 -2.27 -0.84
CA MET A 91 -4.45 -0.98 -0.38
C MET A 91 -4.39 0.05 -1.49
N VAL A 92 -4.07 -0.33 -2.74
CA VAL A 92 -4.15 0.59 -3.88
C VAL A 92 -5.58 1.07 -4.10
N ILE A 93 -6.57 0.17 -4.01
CA ILE A 93 -7.98 0.52 -4.19
C ILE A 93 -8.44 1.47 -3.08
N VAL A 94 -8.20 1.10 -1.81
CA VAL A 94 -8.57 1.92 -0.65
C VAL A 94 -7.90 3.29 -0.70
N TRP A 95 -6.60 3.32 -0.99
CA TRP A 95 -5.85 4.57 -1.14
C TRP A 95 -6.40 5.43 -2.29
N SER A 96 -6.71 4.83 -3.44
CA SER A 96 -7.25 5.56 -4.60
C SER A 96 -8.62 6.17 -4.30
N ILE A 97 -9.48 5.44 -3.58
CA ILE A 97 -10.78 5.99 -3.15
C ILE A 97 -10.56 7.12 -2.14
N ALA A 98 -9.74 6.90 -1.11
CA ALA A 98 -9.50 7.88 -0.07
C ALA A 98 -8.85 9.16 -0.59
N ILE A 99 -7.90 9.06 -1.52
CA ILE A 99 -7.23 10.23 -2.10
C ILE A 99 -8.18 10.99 -3.03
N VAL A 100 -9.04 10.30 -3.78
CA VAL A 100 -10.04 10.94 -4.64
C VAL A 100 -11.10 11.64 -3.80
N ASP A 101 -11.63 10.97 -2.77
CA ASP A 101 -12.58 11.57 -1.82
C ASP A 101 -12.00 12.83 -1.18
N TYR A 102 -10.74 12.74 -0.72
CA TYR A 102 -10.02 13.88 -0.15
C TYR A 102 -9.73 15.01 -1.16
N ILE A 103 -9.53 14.71 -2.45
CA ILE A 103 -9.29 15.74 -3.48
C ILE A 103 -10.61 16.40 -3.92
N VAL A 104 -11.68 15.61 -4.05
CA VAL A 104 -13.00 16.06 -4.54
C VAL A 104 -13.75 16.80 -3.44
N ASP A 105 -13.85 16.19 -2.26
CA ASP A 105 -14.46 16.74 -1.07
C ASP A 105 -13.38 16.81 0.02
N PRO A 106 -12.44 17.77 -0.08
CA PRO A 106 -11.43 17.92 0.94
C PRO A 106 -12.16 18.06 2.28
N PRO A 107 -11.90 17.15 3.25
CA PRO A 107 -12.48 17.30 4.55
C PRO A 107 -12.12 18.72 4.95
N VAL A 108 -13.13 19.47 5.35
CA VAL A 108 -12.93 20.63 6.18
C VAL A 108 -12.33 20.05 7.47
N PHE A 109 -11.03 19.69 7.45
CA PHE A 109 -10.17 19.86 8.63
C PHE A 109 -10.66 21.14 9.21
N PRO A 110 -11.00 21.18 10.51
CA PRO A 110 -11.60 22.36 11.08
C PRO A 110 -10.78 23.56 10.61
N LYS A 111 -11.31 24.24 9.57
CA LYS A 111 -10.81 25.52 9.08
C LYS A 111 -10.78 26.32 10.35
N GLU A 112 -9.83 27.21 10.53
CA GLU A 112 -9.67 27.95 11.78
C GLU A 112 -11.01 28.30 12.47
N GLU A 113 -12.06 28.60 11.71
CA GLU A 113 -13.51 28.49 12.07
C GLU A 113 -13.93 27.41 13.09
N ARG A 114 -13.77 26.09 12.88
CA ARG A 114 -14.15 25.06 13.89
C ARG A 114 -13.19 25.02 15.09
N LEU A 115 -11.92 25.40 14.90
CA LEU A 115 -10.97 25.55 16.00
C LEU A 115 -11.30 26.79 16.86
N LYS A 116 -11.82 27.86 16.24
CA LYS A 116 -12.39 29.05 16.89
C LYS A 116 -13.72 28.70 17.57
N GLU A 117 -14.51 27.81 16.99
CA GLU A 117 -15.75 27.31 17.59
C GLU A 117 -15.49 26.39 18.80
N LEU A 118 -14.45 25.56 18.75
CA LEU A 118 -14.06 24.64 19.83
C LEU A 118 -13.21 25.28 20.92
N MET A 119 -12.34 26.24 20.58
CA MET A 119 -11.45 26.90 21.55
C MET A 119 -11.94 28.30 21.96
N GLY A 120 -13.00 28.82 21.34
CA GLY A 120 -13.54 30.14 21.63
C GLY A 120 -12.46 31.22 21.62
N ASP A 121 -12.41 32.01 22.69
CA ASP A 121 -11.44 33.09 22.90
C ASP A 121 -9.98 32.62 23.10
N GLN A 122 -9.74 31.30 23.22
CA GLN A 122 -8.39 30.74 23.42
C GLN A 122 -7.66 30.40 22.11
N TYR A 123 -8.29 30.63 20.95
CA TYR A 123 -7.65 30.37 19.66
C TYR A 123 -6.55 31.39 19.34
N VAL A 124 -5.30 30.92 19.32
CA VAL A 124 -4.15 31.69 18.82
C VAL A 124 -3.74 31.13 17.45
N PRO A 125 -3.83 31.92 16.36
CA PRO A 125 -3.44 31.44 15.04
C PRO A 125 -1.93 31.15 14.99
N PRO A 126 -1.51 30.08 14.30
CA PRO A 126 -0.09 29.79 14.13
C PRO A 126 0.60 30.92 13.35
N LYS A 127 1.67 31.49 13.91
CA LYS A 127 2.50 32.49 13.21
C LYS A 127 3.09 31.85 11.96
N LYS A 128 2.75 32.38 10.78
CA LYS A 128 3.41 31.98 9.52
C LYS A 128 4.91 32.24 9.63
N PRO A 129 5.78 31.25 9.38
CA PRO A 129 7.21 31.50 9.23
C PRO A 129 7.41 32.43 8.02
N ARG A 130 8.23 33.48 8.21
CA ARG A 130 8.66 34.41 7.15
C ARG A 130 9.69 33.76 6.24
#